data_AF-A0A961SZS8-F1
#
_entry.id   AF-A0A961SZS8-F1
#
_cell.length_a   1.000
_cell.length_b   1.000
_cell.length_c   1.000
_cell.angle_alpha   90.00
_cell.angle_beta   90.00
_cell.angle_gamma   90.00
#
_symmetry.space_group_name_H-M   'P 1'
#
loop_
_entity.id
_entity.type
_entity.pdbx_description
1 polymer ?
#
loop_
_entity_poly.entity_id
_entity_poly.type
_entity_poly.pdbx_seq_one_letter_code
_entity_poly.pdbx_strand_id
1 'polypeptide(L)'
;MNGKSDLQSLADRIDAVRDGIHGKIKTITAKGGDVAAHLTDAGKLADQAGKIHADLKSGAKDGASEIARDVSVLEENFAHWVSYVDRHFNEQFDAGRG
;
A
#
# COMPACT_ATOMS: atom_id res chain seq x y z
N MET A 1 0.99 -21.23 21.58
CA MET A 1 -0.14 -20.96 20.68
C MET A 1 0.16 -19.70 19.86
N ASN A 2 1.30 -19.66 19.14
CA ASN A 2 1.84 -18.36 18.64
C ASN A 2 1.44 -18.03 17.19
N GLY A 3 1.18 -19.03 16.34
CA GLY A 3 0.90 -18.78 14.92
C GLY A 3 -0.39 -18.01 14.61
N LYS A 4 -1.40 -18.04 15.49
CA LYS A 4 -2.62 -17.22 15.32
C LYS A 4 -2.38 -15.72 15.55
N SER A 5 -1.46 -15.38 16.44
CA SER A 5 -1.09 -13.98 16.70
C SER A 5 -0.29 -13.39 15.55
N ASP A 6 0.60 -14.19 14.96
CA ASP A 6 1.47 -13.76 13.86
C ASP A 6 0.68 -13.54 12.56
N LEU A 7 -0.26 -14.45 12.24
CA LEU A 7 -1.12 -14.28 11.07
C LEU A 7 -2.05 -13.07 11.20
N GLN A 8 -2.61 -12.83 12.40
CA GLN A 8 -3.43 -11.64 12.64
C GLN A 8 -2.61 -10.36 12.48
N SER A 9 -1.38 -10.32 13.02
CA SER A 9 -0.47 -9.19 12.85
C SER A 9 -0.15 -8.89 11.38
N LEU A 10 0.02 -9.93 10.56
CA LEU A 10 0.20 -9.78 9.12
C LEU A 10 -1.05 -9.23 8.43
N ALA A 11 -2.25 -9.66 8.82
CA ALA A 11 -3.50 -9.11 8.30
C ALA A 11 -3.62 -7.60 8.62
N ASP A 12 -3.37 -7.23 9.88
CA ASP A 12 -3.46 -5.84 10.34
C ASP A 12 -2.49 -4.92 9.59
N ARG A 13 -1.27 -5.42 9.30
CA ARG A 13 -0.27 -4.70 8.48
C ARG A 13 -0.74 -4.49 7.04
N ILE A 14 -1.35 -5.51 6.41
CA ILE A 14 -1.89 -5.39 5.05
C ILE A 14 -3.03 -4.37 5.00
N ASP A 15 -3.92 -4.40 6.00
CA ASP A 15 -5.03 -3.45 6.08
C ASP A 15 -4.54 -2.02 6.31
N ALA A 16 -3.50 -1.82 7.13
CA ALA A 16 -2.86 -0.52 7.30
C ALA A 16 -2.30 0.04 5.97
N VAL A 17 -1.71 -0.82 5.12
CA VAL A 17 -1.26 -0.40 3.78
C VAL A 17 -2.45 0.01 2.90
N ARG A 18 -3.55 -0.75 2.90
CA ARG A 18 -4.76 -0.39 2.12
C ARG A 18 -5.36 0.93 2.56
N ASP A 19 -5.51 1.14 3.86
CA ASP A 19 -6.01 2.39 4.42
C ASP A 19 -5.10 3.56 4.07
N GLY A 20 -3.77 3.34 4.10
CA GLY A 20 -2.77 4.30 3.66
C GLY A 20 -2.92 4.70 2.18
N ILE A 21 -3.12 3.72 1.29
CA ILE A 21 -3.38 3.95 -0.14
C ILE A 21 -4.64 4.80 -0.33
N HIS A 22 -5.75 4.41 0.29
CA HIS A 22 -7.01 5.14 0.20
C HIS A 22 -6.90 6.58 0.73
N GLY A 23 -6.22 6.77 1.87
CA GLY A 23 -5.99 8.09 2.46
C GLY A 23 -5.18 9.01 1.55
N LYS A 24 -4.13 8.48 0.89
CA LYS A 24 -3.32 9.25 -0.04
C LYS A 24 -4.06 9.58 -1.33
N ILE A 25 -4.77 8.63 -1.95
CA ILE A 25 -5.63 8.92 -3.12
C ILE A 25 -6.60 10.06 -2.79
N LYS A 26 -7.32 9.96 -1.66
CA LYS A 26 -8.27 10.99 -1.24
C LYS A 26 -7.61 12.37 -1.11
N THR A 27 -6.37 12.41 -0.60
CA THR A 27 -5.60 13.66 -0.45
C THR A 27 -5.18 14.25 -1.79
N ILE A 28 -4.68 13.42 -2.71
CA ILE A 28 -4.30 13.82 -4.09
C ILE A 28 -5.52 14.37 -4.82
N THR A 29 -6.65 13.64 -4.78
CA THR A 29 -7.90 14.05 -5.42
C THR A 29 -8.45 15.35 -4.82
N ALA A 30 -8.46 15.50 -3.49
CA ALA A 30 -8.95 16.71 -2.83
C ALA A 30 -8.14 17.96 -3.17
N LYS A 31 -6.84 17.80 -3.45
CA LYS A 31 -5.96 18.89 -3.85
C LYS A 31 -6.03 19.16 -5.36
N GLY A 32 -6.57 18.24 -6.17
CA GLY A 32 -6.78 18.45 -7.61
C GLY A 32 -5.54 18.18 -8.48
N GLY A 33 -4.56 17.41 -7.99
CA GLY A 33 -3.43 17.01 -8.84
C GLY A 33 -3.79 15.89 -9.81
N ASP A 34 -2.91 15.62 -10.78
CA ASP A 34 -3.14 14.56 -11.78
C ASP A 34 -3.12 13.18 -11.11
N VAL A 35 -4.33 12.65 -10.90
CA VAL A 35 -4.53 11.41 -10.15
C VAL A 35 -4.31 10.18 -11.03
N ALA A 36 -4.30 10.28 -12.37
CA ALA A 36 -4.42 9.11 -13.24
C ALA A 36 -3.23 8.14 -13.13
N ALA A 37 -2.00 8.69 -13.13
CA ALA A 37 -0.79 7.89 -12.94
C ALA A 37 -0.73 7.30 -11.51
N HIS A 38 -1.06 8.11 -10.51
CA HIS A 38 -1.03 7.70 -9.10
C HIS A 38 -2.09 6.64 -8.77
N LEU A 39 -3.27 6.70 -9.39
CA LEU A 39 -4.34 5.72 -9.25
C LEU A 39 -3.95 4.36 -9.83
N THR A 40 -3.21 4.35 -10.93
CA THR A 40 -2.76 3.11 -11.56
C THR A 40 -1.79 2.36 -10.64
N ASP A 41 -0.79 3.05 -10.09
CA ASP A 41 0.17 2.42 -9.18
C ASP A 41 -0.44 2.09 -7.81
N ALA A 42 -1.32 2.94 -7.30
CA ALA A 42 -2.12 2.64 -6.12
C ALA A 42 -2.98 1.39 -6.30
N GLY A 43 -3.59 1.22 -7.48
CA GLY A 43 -4.37 0.03 -7.83
C GLY A 43 -3.52 -1.24 -7.80
N LYS A 44 -2.30 -1.20 -8.36
CA LYS A 44 -1.37 -2.35 -8.28
C LYS A 44 -1.01 -2.72 -6.85
N LEU A 45 -0.77 -1.73 -5.98
CA LEU A 45 -0.49 -1.96 -4.56
C LEU A 45 -1.70 -2.53 -3.83
N ALA A 46 -2.90 -2.01 -4.11
CA ALA A 46 -4.14 -2.52 -3.54
C ALA A 46 -4.42 -3.96 -3.99
N ASP A 47 -4.17 -4.29 -5.25
CA ASP A 47 -4.27 -5.66 -5.78
C ASP A 47 -3.24 -6.60 -5.14
N GLN A 48 -2.01 -6.13 -4.93
CA GLN A 48 -0.97 -6.89 -4.23
C GLN A 48 -1.37 -7.17 -2.78
N ALA A 49 -1.85 -6.15 -2.06
CA ALA A 49 -2.44 -6.30 -0.72
C ALA A 49 -3.64 -7.27 -0.73
N GLY A 50 -4.50 -7.18 -1.75
CA GLY A 50 -5.53 -8.14 -2.14
C GLY A 50 -5.08 -9.59 -2.08
N LYS A 51 -4.06 -9.89 -2.89
CA LYS A 51 -3.51 -11.23 -3.06
C LYS A 51 -2.88 -11.77 -1.78
N ILE A 52 -2.03 -10.98 -1.13
CA ILE A 52 -1.35 -11.40 0.12
C ILE A 52 -2.37 -11.71 1.22
N HIS A 53 -3.43 -10.90 1.34
CA HIS A 53 -4.50 -11.15 2.31
C HIS A 53 -5.32 -12.41 1.97
N ALA A 54 -5.55 -12.69 0.69
CA ALA A 54 -6.22 -13.92 0.26
C ALA A 54 -5.35 -15.17 0.52
N ASP A 55 -4.04 -15.08 0.27
CA ASP A 55 -3.07 -16.14 0.55
C ASP A 55 -2.98 -16.44 2.05
N LEU A 56 -2.99 -15.39 2.88
CA LEU A 56 -3.06 -15.48 4.34
C LEU A 56 -4.32 -16.22 4.81
N LYS A 57 -5.48 -15.90 4.23
CA LYS A 57 -6.77 -16.47 4.63
C LYS A 57 -6.95 -17.92 4.16
N SER A 58 -6.43 -18.24 2.98
CA SER A 58 -6.52 -19.58 2.39
C SER A 58 -5.47 -20.54 2.97
N GLY A 59 -4.43 -20.02 3.62
CA GLY A 59 -3.27 -20.82 4.01
C GLY A 59 -2.49 -21.34 2.79
N ALA A 60 -2.67 -20.72 1.62
CA ALA A 60 -2.10 -21.17 0.36
C ALA A 60 -0.57 -21.12 0.29
N LYS A 61 0.07 -20.37 1.20
CA LYS A 61 1.52 -20.37 1.37
C LYS A 61 1.89 -21.19 2.60
N ASP A 62 2.64 -22.28 2.37
CA ASP A 62 3.09 -23.26 3.36
C ASP A 62 4.00 -22.67 4.48
N GLY A 63 4.28 -21.36 4.48
CA GLY A 63 5.03 -20.71 5.54
C GLY A 63 4.52 -19.29 5.82
N ALA A 64 4.15 -19.03 7.07
CA ALA A 64 3.95 -17.68 7.59
C ALA A 64 5.14 -16.74 7.28
N SER A 65 6.34 -17.30 7.12
CA SER A 65 7.56 -16.60 6.73
C SER A 65 7.53 -16.05 5.29
N GLU A 66 6.86 -16.72 4.35
CA GLU A 66 6.74 -16.23 2.98
C GLU A 66 5.76 -15.06 2.90
N ILE A 67 4.59 -15.21 3.54
CA ILE A 67 3.62 -14.13 3.67
C ILE A 67 4.25 -12.94 4.39
N ALA A 68 5.02 -13.16 5.45
CA ALA A 68 5.72 -12.09 6.15
C ALA A 68 6.68 -11.31 5.24
N ARG A 69 7.39 -12.00 4.33
CA ARG A 69 8.25 -11.35 3.33
C ARG A 69 7.42 -10.54 2.34
N ASP A 70 6.32 -11.09 1.84
CA ASP A 70 5.46 -10.38 0.90
C ASP A 70 4.84 -9.13 1.52
N VAL A 71 4.44 -9.20 2.80
CA VAL A 71 3.95 -8.04 3.56
C VAL A 71 5.06 -6.98 3.67
N SER A 72 6.29 -7.37 4.01
CA SER A 72 7.41 -6.41 4.06
C SER A 72 7.69 -5.76 2.70
N VAL A 73 7.67 -6.54 1.61
CA VAL A 73 7.83 -6.00 0.25
C VAL A 73 6.68 -5.05 -0.12
N LEU A 74 5.44 -5.38 0.26
CA LEU A 74 4.29 -4.52 0.07
C LEU A 74 4.45 -3.18 0.82
N GLU A 75 4.91 -3.23 2.08
CA GLU A 75 5.16 -2.03 2.90
C GLU A 75 6.27 -1.16 2.29
N GLU A 76 7.37 -1.75 1.82
CA GLU A 76 8.45 -1.03 1.13
C GLU A 76 7.96 -0.37 -0.15
N ASN A 77 7.21 -1.10 -0.98
CA ASN A 77 6.64 -0.57 -2.21
C ASN A 77 5.64 0.56 -1.93
N PHE A 78 4.83 0.42 -0.87
CA PHE A 78 3.92 1.46 -0.43
C PHE A 78 4.69 2.72 0.02
N ALA A 79 5.74 2.57 0.84
CA ALA A 79 6.56 3.68 1.29
C ALA A 79 7.26 4.41 0.11
N HIS A 80 7.76 3.66 -0.88
CA HIS A 80 8.30 4.23 -2.10
C HIS A 80 7.25 4.99 -2.91
N TRP A 81 6.06 4.41 -3.08
CA TRP A 81 4.96 5.08 -3.77
C TRP A 81 4.53 6.36 -3.05
N VAL A 82 4.37 6.34 -1.72
CA VAL A 82 4.05 7.54 -0.93
C VAL A 82 5.11 8.62 -1.12
N SER A 83 6.40 8.24 -1.07
CA SER A 83 7.50 9.19 -1.25
C SER A 83 7.52 9.79 -2.66
N TYR A 84 7.25 8.97 -3.68
CA TYR A 84 7.10 9.41 -5.06
C TYR A 84 5.92 10.38 -5.21
N VAL A 85 4.75 10.01 -4.70
CA VAL A 85 3.57 10.88 -4.68
C VAL A 85 3.90 12.20 -4.00
N ASP A 86 4.40 12.19 -2.77
CA ASP A 86 4.64 13.41 -2.01
C ASP A 86 5.67 14.32 -2.72
N ARG A 87 6.69 13.77 -3.39
CA ARG A 87 7.64 14.54 -4.20
C ARG A 87 6.98 15.19 -5.43
N HIS A 88 6.36 14.37 -6.28
CA HIS A 88 5.75 14.85 -7.53
C HIS A 88 4.56 15.79 -7.28
N PHE A 89 3.81 15.54 -6.21
CA PHE A 89 2.70 16.38 -5.82
C PHE A 89 3.19 17.72 -5.27
N ASN A 90 4.24 17.76 -4.44
CA ASN A 90 4.79 19.03 -3.96
C ASN A 90 5.41 19.86 -5.10
N GLU A 91 6.13 19.21 -6.03
CA GLU A 91 6.72 19.87 -7.20
C GLU A 91 5.65 20.53 -8.10
N GLN A 92 4.52 19.86 -8.34
CA GLN A 92 3.42 20.43 -9.15
C GLN A 92 2.76 21.66 -8.49
N PHE A 93 2.65 21.70 -7.16
CA PHE A 93 2.05 22.83 -6.44
C PHE A 93 3.00 24.01 -6.28
N ASP A 94 4.29 23.77 -6.09
CA ASP A 94 5.28 24.84 -6.02
C ASP A 94 5.53 25.48 -7.39
N ALA A 95 5.52 24.68 -8.48
CA ALA A 95 5.65 25.20 -9.84
C ALA A 95 4.43 26.02 -10.31
N GLY A 96 3.24 25.81 -9.73
CA GLY A 96 2.01 26.56 -10.04
C GLY A 96 1.88 27.92 -9.34
N ARG A 97 2.83 28.30 -8.47
CA ARG A 97 2.88 29.63 -7.81
C ARG A 97 3.89 30.61 -8.43
N GLY A 98 4.56 30.23 -9.53
CA GLY A 98 5.51 31.09 -10.26
C GLY A 98 4.84 32.02 -11.25
#